data_AF-A0A1B6NWG8-F1
#
_entry.id   AF-A0A1B6NWG8-F1
#
_cell.length_a   1.000
_cell.length_b   1.000
_cell.length_c   1.000
_cell.angle_alpha   90.00
_cell.angle_beta   90.00
_cell.angle_gamma   90.00
#
_symmetry.space_group_name_H-M   'P 1'
#
loop_
_entity.id
_entity.type
_entity.pdbx_description
1 polymer ?
#
loop_
_entity_poly.entity_id
_entity_poly.type
_entity_poly.pdbx_seq_one_letter_code
_entity_poly.pdbx_strand_id
1 'polypeptide(L)'
;MKSFRLLAPVLLGAMVSVAGCSSSDKEEKAVLANMGAQQLYDRAKQSMEVGNFSAAAQTLSALDSRYPFGPLSHQVQLDLIYSYYKSGKNEETLATID
;
A
#
# COMPACT_ATOMS: atom_id res chain seq x y z
N MET A 1 7.13 46.10 -9.49
CA MET A 1 7.02 45.60 -8.10
C MET A 1 5.59 45.23 -7.65
N LYS A 2 4.55 45.26 -8.51
CA LYS A 2 3.18 44.85 -8.16
C LYS A 2 2.85 43.40 -8.55
N SER A 3 3.44 42.90 -9.65
CA SER A 3 3.30 41.51 -10.11
C SER A 3 3.86 40.48 -9.12
N PHE A 4 4.97 40.79 -8.44
CA PHE A 4 5.58 39.92 -7.42
C PHE A 4 4.71 39.78 -6.16
N ARG A 5 3.86 40.78 -5.85
CA ARG A 5 2.94 40.76 -4.70
C ARG A 5 1.71 39.88 -4.92
N LEU A 6 1.34 39.63 -6.18
CA LEU A 6 0.22 38.76 -6.58
C LEU A 6 0.66 37.30 -6.79
N LEU A 7 1.96 37.05 -7.01
CA LEU A 7 2.53 35.70 -7.14
C LEU A 7 2.60 34.94 -5.80
N ALA A 8 2.81 35.65 -4.69
CA ALA A 8 2.93 35.07 -3.35
C ALA A 8 1.69 34.29 -2.86
N PRO A 9 0.43 34.79 -2.97
CA PRO A 9 -0.75 34.04 -2.52
C PRO A 9 -1.11 32.85 -3.43
N VAL A 10 -0.77 32.93 -4.73
CA VAL A 10 -1.03 31.84 -5.69
C VAL A 10 -0.12 30.64 -5.42
N LEU A 11 1.14 30.89 -5.10
CA LEU A 11 2.10 29.84 -4.73
C LEU A 11 1.72 29.16 -3.40
N LEU A 12 1.20 29.93 -2.44
CA LEU A 12 0.74 29.42 -1.15
C LEU A 12 -0.57 28.60 -1.27
N GLY A 13 -1.48 28.99 -2.17
CA GLY A 13 -2.70 28.24 -2.46
C GLY A 13 -2.44 26.89 -3.14
N ALA A 14 -1.44 26.80 -4.01
CA ALA A 14 -1.05 25.56 -4.69
C ALA A 14 -0.44 24.51 -3.75
N MET A 15 0.23 24.93 -2.66
CA MET A 15 0.79 24.03 -1.65
C MET A 15 -0.30 23.35 -0.79
N VAL A 16 -1.43 24.01 -0.57
CA VAL A 16 -2.55 23.45 0.21
C VAL A 16 -3.31 22.39 -0.57
N SER A 17 -3.25 22.41 -1.91
CA SER A 17 -3.99 21.48 -2.77
C SER A 17 -3.46 20.03 -2.75
N VAL A 18 -2.27 19.79 -2.20
CA VAL A 18 -1.63 18.45 -2.16
C VAL A 18 -1.93 17.70 -0.85
N ALA A 19 -2.55 18.35 0.13
CA ALA A 19 -2.92 17.72 1.40
C ALA A 19 -4.29 17.03 1.29
N GLY A 20 -4.37 15.88 0.62
CA GLY A 20 -5.67 15.24 0.48
C GLY A 20 -5.73 13.88 -0.21
N CYS A 21 -4.83 12.95 0.10
CA CYS A 21 -5.01 11.55 -0.27
C CYS A 21 -4.60 10.62 0.87
N SER A 22 -5.27 10.74 2.02
CA SER A 22 -5.16 9.75 3.10
C SER A 22 -6.44 8.91 3.10
N SER A 23 -6.37 7.68 2.57
CA SER A 23 -7.37 6.66 2.86
C SER A 23 -7.27 6.29 4.35
N SER A 24 -8.39 6.01 5.01
CA SER A 24 -8.38 5.61 6.42
C SER A 24 -8.16 4.09 6.54
N ASP A 25 -7.29 3.66 7.44
CA ASP A 25 -6.97 2.23 7.64
C ASP A 25 -8.21 1.35 7.92
N LYS A 26 -9.25 1.94 8.53
CA LYS A 26 -10.50 1.23 8.86
C LYS A 26 -11.31 0.90 7.61
N GLU A 27 -11.40 1.85 6.69
CA GLU A 27 -12.12 1.69 5.43
C GLU A 27 -11.40 0.72 4.51
N GLU A 28 -10.07 0.83 4.41
CA GLU A 28 -9.22 -0.10 3.66
C GLU A 28 -9.43 -1.55 4.13
N LYS A 29 -9.39 -1.80 5.44
CA LYS A 29 -9.61 -3.14 6.02
C LYS A 29 -11.00 -3.69 5.72
N ALA A 30 -12.04 -2.86 5.75
CA ALA A 30 -13.40 -3.26 5.42
C ALA A 30 -13.53 -3.65 3.94
N VAL A 31 -12.87 -2.93 3.04
CA VAL A 31 -12.82 -3.26 1.61
C VAL A 31 -12.11 -4.61 1.39
N LEU A 32 -10.96 -4.83 2.02
CA LEU A 32 -10.20 -6.08 1.90
C LEU A 32 -10.98 -7.29 2.44
N ALA A 33 -11.74 -7.12 3.52
CA ALA A 33 -12.54 -8.20 4.12
C ALA A 33 -13.58 -8.78 3.15
N ASN A 34 -14.12 -7.97 2.26
CA ASN A 34 -15.14 -8.37 1.29
C ASN A 34 -14.58 -8.97 -0.01
N MET A 35 -13.25 -8.95 -0.20
CA MET A 35 -12.60 -9.51 -1.39
C MET A 35 -12.30 -11.00 -1.25
N GLY A 36 -12.37 -11.74 -2.36
CA GLY A 36 -11.89 -13.12 -2.46
C GLY A 36 -10.37 -13.21 -2.68
N ALA A 37 -9.81 -14.41 -2.58
CA ALA A 37 -8.36 -14.64 -2.64
C ALA A 37 -7.68 -14.07 -3.90
N GLN A 38 -8.25 -14.35 -5.09
CA GLN A 38 -7.69 -13.85 -6.36
C GLN A 38 -7.72 -12.31 -6.42
N GLN A 39 -8.84 -11.70 -6.02
CA GLN A 39 -8.98 -10.23 -6.03
C GLN A 39 -8.00 -9.55 -5.08
N LEU A 40 -7.76 -10.14 -3.91
CA LEU A 40 -6.72 -9.67 -2.99
C LEU A 40 -5.34 -9.75 -3.63
N TYR A 41 -5.03 -10.87 -4.29
CA TYR A 41 -3.74 -11.05 -4.96
C TYR A 41 -3.55 -10.03 -6.09
N ASP A 42 -4.55 -9.86 -6.96
CA ASP A 42 -4.50 -8.90 -8.06
C ASP A 42 -4.33 -7.46 -7.55
N ARG A 43 -5.04 -7.08 -6.47
CA ARG A 43 -4.88 -5.76 -5.82
C ARG A 43 -3.48 -5.56 -5.25
N ALA A 44 -2.91 -6.59 -4.62
CA ALA A 44 -1.54 -6.54 -4.13
C ALA A 44 -0.55 -6.36 -5.28
N LYS A 45 -0.69 -7.11 -6.38
CA LYS A 45 0.16 -6.96 -7.58
C LYS A 45 0.09 -5.56 -8.15
N GLN A 46 -1.11 -5.00 -8.30
CA GLN A 46 -1.29 -3.62 -8.76
C GLN A 46 -0.57 -2.62 -7.84
N SER A 47 -0.65 -2.84 -6.52
CA SER A 47 0.04 -1.99 -5.54
C SER A 47 1.56 -2.09 -5.67
N MET A 48 2.10 -3.28 -5.93
CA MET A 48 3.53 -3.48 -6.20
C MET A 48 3.98 -2.82 -7.50
N GLU A 49 3.17 -2.91 -8.57
CA GLU A 49 3.47 -2.33 -9.88
C GLU A 49 3.61 -0.80 -9.82
N VAL A 50 2.78 -0.14 -9.02
CA VAL A 50 2.88 1.32 -8.79
C VAL A 50 3.89 1.70 -7.69
N GLY A 51 4.62 0.72 -7.14
CA GLY A 51 5.65 0.92 -6.13
C GLY A 51 5.12 1.15 -4.70
N ASN A 52 3.82 0.99 -4.45
CA ASN A 52 3.24 1.09 -3.12
C ASN A 52 3.34 -0.25 -2.37
N PHE A 53 4.56 -0.59 -1.98
CA PHE A 53 4.87 -1.85 -1.29
C PHE A 53 4.25 -1.96 0.11
N SER A 54 3.98 -0.82 0.77
CA SER A 54 3.30 -0.81 2.07
C SER A 54 1.85 -1.31 1.93
N ALA A 55 1.10 -0.79 0.94
CA ALA A 55 -0.26 -1.25 0.66
C ALA A 55 -0.30 -2.70 0.16
N ALA A 56 0.67 -3.09 -0.67
CA ALA A 56 0.83 -4.48 -1.10
C ALA A 56 1.02 -5.43 0.09
N ALA A 57 1.93 -5.10 1.02
CA ALA A 57 2.18 -5.92 2.21
C ALA A 57 0.94 -6.09 3.09
N GLN A 58 0.14 -5.02 3.28
CA GLN A 58 -1.12 -5.12 4.03
C GLN A 58 -2.12 -6.08 3.36
N THR A 59 -2.26 -5.97 2.04
CA THR A 59 -3.18 -6.84 1.27
C THR A 59 -2.71 -8.29 1.27
N LEU A 60 -1.41 -8.52 1.07
CA LEU A 60 -0.79 -9.84 1.07
C LEU A 60 -0.85 -10.50 2.46
N SER A 61 -0.61 -9.75 3.54
CA SER A 61 -0.77 -10.27 4.90
C SER A 61 -2.21 -10.67 5.21
N ALA A 62 -3.19 -9.87 4.75
CA ALA A 62 -4.60 -10.24 4.87
C ALA A 62 -4.95 -11.49 4.04
N LEU A 63 -4.38 -11.64 2.85
CA LEU A 63 -4.53 -12.82 2.00
C LEU A 63 -3.91 -14.07 2.64
N ASP A 64 -2.67 -13.98 3.11
CA ASP A 64 -1.94 -15.06 3.77
C ASP A 64 -2.66 -15.55 5.03
N SER A 65 -3.12 -14.62 5.89
CA SER A 65 -3.86 -14.97 7.11
C SER A 65 -5.20 -15.66 6.82
N ARG A 66 -5.89 -15.30 5.73
CA ARG A 66 -7.20 -15.87 5.38
C ARG A 66 -7.09 -17.17 4.59
N TYR A 67 -6.06 -17.30 3.76
CA TYR A 67 -5.88 -18.41 2.83
C TYR A 67 -4.45 -19.00 2.91
N PRO A 68 -3.98 -19.42 4.10
CA PRO A 68 -2.58 -19.81 4.33
C PRO A 68 -2.14 -21.05 3.54
N PHE A 69 -3.10 -21.86 3.09
CA PHE A 69 -2.84 -23.08 2.31
C PHE A 69 -3.48 -23.02 0.92
N GLY A 70 -3.75 -21.81 0.41
CA GLY A 70 -4.31 -21.62 -0.93
C GLY A 70 -3.32 -22.03 -2.04
N PRO A 71 -3.80 -22.21 -3.29
CA PRO A 71 -2.94 -22.58 -4.42
C PRO A 71 -1.84 -21.53 -4.73
N LEU A 72 -2.01 -20.30 -4.24
CA LEU A 72 -1.04 -19.22 -4.40
C LEU A 72 -0.20 -18.96 -3.13
N SER A 73 -0.35 -19.75 -2.06
CA SER A 73 0.25 -19.43 -0.74
C SER A 73 1.76 -19.18 -0.80
N HIS A 74 2.51 -20.04 -1.49
CA HIS A 74 3.96 -19.85 -1.65
C HIS A 74 4.31 -18.55 -2.39
N GLN A 75 3.57 -18.22 -3.45
CA GLN A 75 3.79 -16.98 -4.20
C GLN A 75 3.41 -15.75 -3.36
N VAL A 76 2.33 -15.84 -2.57
CA VAL A 76 1.91 -14.79 -1.64
C VAL A 76 2.98 -14.54 -0.59
N GLN A 77 3.58 -15.59 -0.01
CA GLN A 77 4.67 -15.44 0.96
C GLN A 77 5.89 -14.76 0.34
N LEU A 78 6.32 -15.17 -0.86
CA LEU A 78 7.43 -14.52 -1.57
C LEU A 78 7.16 -13.05 -1.87
N ASP A 79 5.96 -12.73 -2.36
CA ASP A 79 5.55 -11.36 -2.65
C ASP A 79 5.42 -10.53 -1.36
N LEU A 80 5.02 -11.15 -0.24
CA LEU A 80 4.91 -10.51 1.08
C LEU A 80 6.29 -10.15 1.64
N ILE A 81 7.24 -11.10 1.60
CA ILE A 81 8.65 -10.87 1.96
C ILE A 81 9.24 -9.73 1.14
N TYR A 82 9.05 -9.76 -0.18
CA TYR A 82 9.54 -8.70 -1.06
C TYR A 82 8.91 -7.34 -0.74
N SER A 83 7.60 -7.31 -0.48
CA SER A 83 6.89 -6.08 -0.14
C SER A 83 7.36 -5.50 1.20
N TYR A 84 7.59 -6.34 2.21
CA TYR A 84 8.19 -5.89 3.48
C TYR A 84 9.59 -5.31 3.27
N TYR A 85 10.46 -6.02 2.54
CA TYR A 85 11.81 -5.55 2.22
C TYR A 85 11.79 -4.20 1.51
N LYS A 86 10.98 -4.06 0.46
CA LYS A 86 10.88 -2.83 -0.33
C LYS A 86 10.25 -1.66 0.43
N SER A 87 9.46 -1.95 1.47
CA SER A 87 8.88 -0.94 2.37
C SER A 87 9.75 -0.58 3.56
N GLY A 88 10.93 -1.19 3.71
CA GLY A 88 11.86 -0.95 4.83
C GLY A 88 11.48 -1.65 6.14
N LYS A 89 10.53 -2.58 6.09
CA LYS A 89 10.03 -3.36 7.23
C LYS A 89 10.92 -4.58 7.49
N ASN A 90 12.15 -4.33 7.93
CA ASN A 90 13.18 -5.37 8.05
C ASN A 90 12.83 -6.44 9.10
N GLU A 91 12.21 -6.06 10.21
CA GLU A 91 11.80 -6.99 11.26
C GLU A 91 10.73 -7.96 10.73
N GLU A 92 9.69 -7.44 10.08
CA GLU A 92 8.65 -8.27 9.46
C GLU A 92 9.21 -9.11 8.31
N THR A 93 10.17 -8.57 7.54
CA THR A 93 10.84 -9.32 6.47
C THR A 93 11.55 -10.55 7.04
N LEU A 94 12.39 -10.37 8.07
CA LEU A 94 13.13 -11.45 8.69
C LEU A 94 12.17 -12.46 9.33
N ALA A 95 11.14 -11.99 10.04
CA ALA A 95 10.15 -12.86 10.68
C ALA A 95 9.31 -13.66 9.68
N THR A 96 9.15 -13.18 8.43
CA THR A 96 8.42 -13.91 7.38
C THR A 96 9.34 -14.88 6.62
N ILE A 97 10.66 -14.68 6.66
CA ILE A 97 11.65 -15.57 6.04
C ILE A 97 11.95 -16.79 6.91
N ASP A 98 11.98 -16.61 8.23
CA ASP A 98 12.30 -17.64 9.23
C ASP A 98 11.20 -18.72 9.33
#